data_AF-A0A8I1SV17-F1
#
_entry.id   AF-A0A8I1SV17-F1
#
_cell.length_a   1.000
_cell.length_b   1.000
_cell.length_c   1.000
_cell.angle_alpha   90.00
_cell.angle_beta   90.00
_cell.angle_gamma   90.00
#
_symmetry.space_group_name_H-M   'P 1'
#
loop_
_entity.id
_entity.type
_entity.pdbx_description
1 polymer ?
#
loop_
_entity_poly.entity_id
_entity_poly.type
_entity_poly.pdbx_seq_one_letter_code
_entity_poly.pdbx_strand_id
1 'polypeptide(L)'
;MKRNDLNQLRDLPTPPPSEGARERALHRAVLAFRTRPKEVSDKASPAGMILQAVGLSLAVFLVMVWLLPSDRSEDFAVQRRVLQEMGRVFPESLNAVIESPAGTEVDLASAGSENQDQPLLIEFSKKGRTVRVLSYSGRDVTLSIDGARVSVEGLITADGHVIVAGSDFLWTPDRQARWEGYQIRACAL
;
A
#
# COMPACT_ATOMS: atom_id res chain seq x y z
N MET A 1 -19.17 18.51 -35.61
CA MET A 1 -19.14 17.05 -35.33
C MET A 1 -18.55 16.86 -33.95
N LYS A 2 -19.01 15.98 -33.07
CA LYS A 2 -20.35 15.58 -32.58
C LYS A 2 -20.05 14.93 -31.22
N ARG A 3 -20.97 15.00 -30.24
CA ARG A 3 -20.91 14.36 -28.90
C ARG A 3 -20.85 12.81 -28.94
N ASN A 4 -20.31 12.21 -30.00
CA ASN A 4 -20.41 10.79 -30.33
C ASN A 4 -19.14 9.97 -30.04
N ASP A 5 -18.03 10.61 -29.67
CA ASP A 5 -16.74 9.93 -29.51
C ASP A 5 -16.56 9.29 -28.12
N LEU A 6 -17.24 9.81 -27.08
CA LEU A 6 -17.17 9.26 -25.72
C LEU A 6 -17.94 7.95 -25.54
N ASN A 7 -18.91 7.66 -26.41
CA ASN A 7 -19.65 6.39 -26.38
C ASN A 7 -18.87 5.24 -27.05
N GLN A 8 -17.89 5.54 -27.92
CA GLN A 8 -17.10 4.50 -28.61
C GLN A 8 -16.04 3.85 -27.71
N LEU A 9 -15.67 4.50 -26.59
CA LEU A 9 -14.74 3.93 -25.59
C LEU A 9 -15.41 2.88 -24.68
N ARG A 10 -16.74 2.77 -24.65
CA ARG A 10 -17.47 1.76 -23.87
C ARG A 10 -17.58 0.41 -24.59
N ASP A 11 -17.43 0.41 -25.91
CA ASP A 11 -17.51 -0.79 -26.75
C ASP A 11 -16.12 -1.39 -27.06
N LEU A 12 -15.05 -0.85 -26.46
CA LEU A 12 -13.75 -1.50 -26.52
C LEU A 12 -13.84 -2.81 -25.74
N PRO A 13 -13.52 -3.96 -26.37
CA PRO A 13 -13.48 -5.23 -25.67
C PRO A 13 -12.47 -5.09 -24.53
N THR A 14 -12.96 -5.13 -23.29
CA THR A 14 -12.10 -5.16 -22.11
C THR A 14 -11.15 -6.32 -22.29
N PRO A 15 -9.83 -6.09 -22.30
CA PRO A 15 -8.89 -7.19 -22.44
C PRO A 15 -9.17 -8.20 -21.32
N PRO A 16 -9.16 -9.50 -21.62
CA PRO A 16 -9.36 -10.50 -20.58
C PRO A 16 -8.33 -10.25 -19.47
N PRO A 17 -8.72 -10.37 -18.19
CA PRO A 17 -7.79 -10.22 -17.08
C PRO A 17 -6.61 -11.16 -17.31
N SER A 18 -5.39 -10.68 -17.04
CA SER A 18 -4.19 -11.52 -17.11
C SER A 18 -4.39 -12.80 -16.28
N GLU A 19 -3.77 -13.91 -16.68
CA GLU A 19 -3.94 -15.19 -15.97
C GLU A 19 -3.67 -15.06 -14.47
N GLY A 20 -2.65 -14.28 -14.08
CA GLY A 20 -2.37 -13.96 -12.68
C GLY A 20 -3.47 -13.15 -11.99
N ALA A 21 -4.13 -12.20 -12.68
CA ALA A 21 -5.27 -11.48 -12.12
C ALA A 21 -6.48 -12.39 -11.91
N ARG A 22 -6.70 -13.35 -12.82
CA ARG A 22 -7.77 -14.34 -12.73
C ARG A 22 -7.54 -15.34 -11.58
N GLU A 23 -6.31 -15.83 -11.45
CA GLU A 23 -5.92 -16.74 -10.37
C GLU A 23 -6.05 -16.09 -8.99
N ARG A 24 -5.62 -14.83 -8.86
CA ARG A 24 -5.79 -14.04 -7.63
C ARG A 24 -7.25 -13.73 -7.31
N ALA A 25 -8.08 -13.41 -8.32
CA ALA A 25 -9.51 -13.20 -8.12
C ALA A 25 -10.22 -14.49 -7.66
N LEU A 26 -9.85 -15.65 -8.23
CA LEU A 26 -10.35 -16.95 -7.78
C LEU A 26 -9.89 -17.28 -6.37
N HIS A 27 -8.62 -17.05 -6.05
CA HIS A 27 -8.07 -17.27 -4.71
C HIS A 27 -8.79 -16.40 -3.66
N ARG A 28 -9.05 -15.12 -3.97
CA ARG A 28 -9.82 -14.22 -3.10
C ARG A 28 -11.28 -14.64 -2.95
N ALA A 29 -11.94 -15.08 -4.03
CA ALA A 29 -13.31 -15.58 -3.97
C ALA A 29 -13.41 -16.84 -3.09
N VAL A 30 -12.43 -17.75 -3.19
CA VAL A 30 -12.36 -18.97 -2.36
C VAL A 30 -12.09 -18.64 -0.90
N LEU A 31 -11.18 -17.71 -0.61
CA LEU A 31 -10.93 -17.25 0.76
C LEU A 31 -12.17 -16.61 1.39
N ALA A 32 -12.84 -15.70 0.68
CA ALA A 32 -14.06 -15.04 1.15
C ALA A 32 -15.21 -16.02 1.40
N PHE A 33 -15.29 -17.12 0.65
CA PHE A 33 -16.28 -18.17 0.88
C PHE A 33 -15.94 -19.03 2.11
N ARG A 34 -14.65 -19.23 2.39
CA ARG A 34 -14.16 -20.05 3.51
C ARG A 34 -14.13 -19.31 4.85
N THR A 35 -14.05 -17.98 4.83
CA THR A 35 -13.89 -17.14 6.03
C THR A 35 -15.18 -16.44 6.49
N ARG A 36 -16.39 -16.97 6.24
CA ARG A 36 -17.58 -16.50 6.98
C ARG A 36 -17.35 -16.70 8.48
N PRO A 37 -17.12 -15.65 9.29
CA PRO A 37 -16.85 -15.84 10.71
C PRO A 37 -18.18 -16.09 11.41
N LYS A 38 -18.26 -17.20 12.13
CA LYS A 38 -19.22 -17.34 13.22
C LYS A 38 -18.74 -16.39 14.31
N GLU A 39 -19.52 -15.36 14.63
CA GLU A 39 -19.30 -14.52 15.81
C GLU A 39 -19.15 -15.43 17.04
N VAL A 40 -17.98 -15.41 17.67
CA VAL A 40 -17.85 -15.85 19.06
C VAL A 40 -16.98 -14.86 19.80
N SER A 41 -17.63 -14.34 20.83
CA SER A 41 -17.15 -13.47 21.89
C SER A 41 -16.05 -14.12 22.74
N ASP A 42 -15.18 -13.24 23.23
CA ASP A 42 -14.67 -13.15 24.61
C ASP A 42 -13.19 -13.48 24.90
N LYS A 43 -12.59 -12.46 25.54
CA LYS A 43 -11.53 -12.43 26.56
C LYS A 43 -10.04 -12.47 26.22
N ALA A 44 -9.40 -11.48 26.82
CA ALA A 44 -7.99 -11.16 26.90
C ALA A 44 -7.18 -12.13 27.77
N SER A 45 -5.88 -12.25 27.48
CA SER A 45 -4.80 -12.04 28.47
C SER A 45 -3.42 -11.92 27.78
N PRO A 46 -2.48 -11.13 28.33
CA PRO A 46 -1.17 -10.82 27.71
C PRO A 46 -0.04 -11.70 28.27
N ALA A 47 0.87 -12.15 27.41
CA ALA A 47 2.19 -12.65 27.82
C ALA A 47 3.12 -12.76 26.61
N GLY A 48 4.39 -12.36 26.77
CA GLY A 48 5.46 -12.81 25.87
C GLY A 48 6.35 -11.71 25.30
N MET A 49 7.11 -11.08 26.17
CA MET A 49 8.28 -10.28 25.87
C MET A 49 9.35 -11.16 25.19
N ILE A 50 9.81 -10.82 23.99
CA ILE A 50 11.10 -11.31 23.46
C ILE A 50 11.92 -10.11 22.99
N LEU A 51 12.96 -9.85 23.76
CA LEU A 51 14.08 -8.97 23.49
C LEU A 51 15.04 -9.72 22.55
N GLN A 52 15.47 -9.15 21.41
CA GLN A 52 16.82 -9.43 20.92
C GLN A 52 17.38 -8.34 20.01
N ALA A 53 18.67 -8.10 20.23
CA ALA A 53 19.45 -6.95 19.82
C ALA A 53 19.89 -7.02 18.35
N VAL A 54 19.43 -6.06 17.55
CA VAL A 54 20.13 -5.56 16.35
C VAL A 54 19.94 -4.03 16.31
N GLY A 55 20.34 -3.35 17.38
CA GLY A 55 19.82 -2.01 17.70
C GLY A 55 20.71 -0.80 17.34
N LEU A 56 21.99 -0.98 17.01
CA LEU A 56 22.90 0.17 17.02
C LEU A 56 23.17 0.83 15.65
N SER A 57 23.02 0.11 14.53
CA SER A 57 23.32 0.70 13.21
C SER A 57 22.10 1.30 12.50
N LEU A 58 20.88 0.85 12.82
CA LEU A 58 19.64 1.35 12.21
C LEU A 58 19.18 2.69 12.83
N ALA A 59 19.45 2.90 14.12
CA ALA A 59 19.00 4.09 14.86
C ALA A 59 19.65 5.38 14.34
N VAL A 60 20.92 5.33 13.93
CA VAL A 60 21.62 6.52 13.40
C VAL A 60 21.11 6.90 12.01
N PHE A 61 20.73 5.91 11.19
CA PHE A 61 20.19 6.15 9.86
C PHE A 61 18.75 6.71 9.91
N LEU A 62 17.91 6.18 10.82
CA LEU A 62 16.54 6.67 11.04
C LEU A 62 16.49 8.11 11.55
N VAL A 63 17.44 8.51 12.40
CA VAL A 63 17.50 9.89 12.93
C VAL A 63 17.95 10.89 11.88
N MET A 64 18.84 10.50 10.94
CA MET A 64 19.33 11.42 9.91
C MET A 64 18.28 11.70 8.83
N VAL A 65 17.43 10.72 8.50
CA VAL A 65 16.33 10.89 7.53
C VAL A 65 15.23 11.84 8.05
N TRP A 66 15.07 11.97 9.36
CA TRP A 66 14.04 12.82 9.98
C TRP A 66 14.40 14.32 10.08
N LEU A 67 15.66 14.71 9.83
CA LEU A 67 16.12 16.10 10.04
C LEU A 67 16.13 16.98 8.78
N LEU A 68 15.71 16.46 7.61
CA LEU A 68 15.63 17.27 6.39
C LEU A 68 14.21 17.85 6.15
N PRO A 69 14.11 19.15 5.81
CA PRO A 69 12.84 19.79 5.46
C PRO A 69 12.26 19.18 4.18
N SER A 70 11.02 18.69 4.26
CA SER A 70 10.35 17.99 3.16
C SER A 70 9.79 18.95 2.11
N ASP A 71 10.61 19.33 1.12
CA ASP A 71 10.13 19.97 -0.11
C ASP A 71 9.71 18.90 -1.14
N ARG A 72 8.48 19.05 -1.65
CA ARG A 72 7.57 17.96 -2.07
C ARG A 72 7.80 17.33 -3.45
N SER A 73 8.77 17.78 -4.25
CA SER A 73 8.90 17.35 -5.66
C SER A 73 10.22 16.69 -6.03
N GLU A 74 11.21 16.62 -5.12
CA GLU A 74 12.52 15.98 -5.41
C GLU A 74 12.62 14.51 -4.97
N ASP A 75 11.58 13.95 -4.34
CA ASP A 75 11.78 12.78 -3.47
C ASP A 75 11.40 11.42 -4.10
N PHE A 76 10.87 11.36 -5.33
CA PHE A 76 10.50 10.06 -5.94
C PHE A 76 11.71 9.15 -6.17
N ALA A 77 12.85 9.71 -6.57
CA ALA A 77 14.09 8.96 -6.73
C ALA A 77 14.61 8.44 -5.39
N VAL A 78 14.42 9.21 -4.31
CA VAL A 78 14.78 8.81 -2.95
C VAL A 78 13.85 7.71 -2.46
N GLN A 79 12.54 7.86 -2.63
CA GLN A 79 11.53 6.86 -2.27
C GLN A 79 11.74 5.54 -3.00
N ARG A 80 12.02 5.60 -4.31
CA ARG A 80 12.39 4.43 -5.10
C ARG A 80 13.67 3.79 -4.57
N ARG A 81 14.68 4.59 -4.21
CA ARG A 81 15.92 4.10 -3.60
C ARG A 81 15.65 3.44 -2.25
N VAL A 82 14.80 4.01 -1.40
CA VAL A 82 14.41 3.42 -0.11
C VAL A 82 13.80 2.05 -0.32
N LEU A 83 12.83 1.90 -1.25
CA LEU A 83 12.27 0.59 -1.59
C LEU A 83 13.32 -0.38 -2.11
N GLN A 84 14.23 0.06 -2.97
CA GLN A 84 15.29 -0.80 -3.50
C GLN A 84 16.26 -1.27 -2.42
N GLU A 85 16.71 -0.39 -1.53
CA GLU A 85 17.61 -0.76 -0.45
C GLU A 85 16.90 -1.66 0.57
N MET A 86 15.65 -1.36 0.94
CA MET A 86 14.87 -2.23 1.83
C MET A 86 14.60 -3.59 1.17
N GLY A 87 14.38 -3.63 -0.13
CA GLY A 87 14.22 -4.89 -0.88
C GLY A 87 15.51 -5.73 -0.91
N ARG A 88 16.69 -5.11 -0.79
CA ARG A 88 17.96 -5.84 -0.63
C ARG A 88 18.14 -6.38 0.79
N VAL A 89 17.65 -5.66 1.80
CA VAL A 89 17.70 -6.10 3.21
C VAL A 89 16.70 -7.23 3.47
N PHE A 90 15.51 -7.14 2.88
CA PHE A 90 14.40 -8.09 3.03
C PHE A 90 14.05 -8.70 1.67
N PRO A 91 14.93 -9.55 1.11
CA PRO A 91 14.70 -10.14 -0.20
C PRO A 91 13.42 -10.99 -0.18
N GLU A 92 12.58 -10.81 -1.21
CA GLU A 92 11.33 -11.53 -1.46
C GLU A 92 10.23 -11.36 -0.39
N SER A 93 10.56 -10.71 0.74
CA SER A 93 9.72 -10.60 1.92
C SER A 93 9.29 -9.17 2.20
N LEU A 94 9.98 -8.15 1.70
CA LEU A 94 9.49 -6.77 1.81
C LEU A 94 8.10 -6.69 1.19
N ASN A 95 7.08 -6.23 1.92
CA ASN A 95 5.75 -5.92 1.40
C ASN A 95 5.60 -4.42 1.16
N ALA A 96 5.85 -3.62 2.21
CA ALA A 96 5.79 -2.17 2.18
C ALA A 96 6.72 -1.53 3.23
N VAL A 97 7.08 -0.27 3.00
CA VAL A 97 7.67 0.62 4.00
C VAL A 97 6.62 1.68 4.32
N ILE A 98 6.24 1.79 5.59
CA ILE A 98 5.20 2.68 6.06
C ILE A 98 5.87 3.78 6.89
N GLU A 99 5.78 5.02 6.44
CA GLU A 99 6.30 6.18 7.16
C GLU A 99 5.13 6.94 7.79
N SER A 100 5.21 7.16 9.09
CA SER A 100 4.21 7.88 9.85
C SER A 100 4.87 8.86 10.82
N PRO A 101 4.10 9.79 11.43
CA PRO A 101 4.63 10.63 12.51
C PRO A 101 5.11 9.85 13.73
N ALA A 102 4.66 8.59 13.91
CA ALA A 102 5.09 7.72 15.00
C ALA A 102 6.43 7.02 14.70
N GLY A 103 6.85 7.00 13.44
CA GLY A 103 8.07 6.33 12.99
C GLY A 103 7.87 5.59 11.67
N THR A 104 8.91 4.88 11.27
CA THR A 104 8.94 4.03 10.08
C THR A 104 8.71 2.57 10.50
N GLU A 105 7.77 1.91 9.84
CA GLU A 105 7.45 0.50 9.99
C GLU A 105 7.74 -0.22 8.68
N VAL A 106 8.23 -1.46 8.76
CA VAL A 106 8.46 -2.31 7.59
C VAL A 106 7.47 -3.45 7.68
N ASP A 107 6.58 -3.50 6.70
CA ASP A 107 5.63 -4.60 6.53
C ASP A 107 6.27 -5.70 5.68
N LEU A 108 6.17 -6.94 6.15
CA LEU A 108 6.80 -8.10 5.53
C LEU A 108 5.73 -9.13 5.13
N ALA A 109 5.78 -9.59 3.89
CA ALA A 109 4.93 -10.65 3.38
C ALA A 109 5.31 -12.00 3.99
N SER A 110 4.32 -12.82 4.33
CA SER A 110 4.54 -14.16 4.89
C SER A 110 4.99 -15.21 3.86
N ALA A 111 4.87 -14.90 2.56
CA ALA A 111 5.30 -15.75 1.46
C ALA A 111 6.10 -14.90 0.47
N GLY A 112 7.16 -15.49 -0.09
CA GLY A 112 8.03 -14.84 -1.07
C GLY A 112 7.20 -14.28 -2.23
N SER A 113 7.22 -12.96 -2.38
CA SER A 113 6.59 -12.29 -3.52
C SER A 113 7.63 -12.18 -4.63
N GLU A 114 7.32 -12.71 -5.81
CA GLU A 114 8.18 -12.53 -6.97
C GLU A 114 8.41 -11.04 -7.24
N ASN A 115 9.69 -10.67 -7.34
CA ASN A 115 10.23 -9.32 -7.26
C ASN A 115 10.04 -8.51 -8.57
N GLN A 116 8.91 -8.66 -9.27
CA GLN A 116 8.64 -8.00 -10.55
C GLN A 116 7.57 -6.90 -10.49
N ASP A 117 7.12 -6.54 -9.29
CA ASP A 117 6.03 -5.59 -9.13
C ASP A 117 6.53 -4.14 -9.31
N GLN A 118 5.67 -3.30 -9.88
CA GLN A 118 5.96 -1.89 -10.15
C GLN A 118 5.84 -1.07 -8.84
N PRO A 119 6.85 -0.25 -8.46
CA PRO A 119 6.82 0.48 -7.20
C PRO A 119 5.81 1.63 -7.25
N LEU A 120 5.19 1.91 -6.11
CA LEU A 120 4.22 2.98 -5.95
C LEU A 120 4.30 3.63 -4.58
N LEU A 121 3.78 4.85 -4.50
CA LEU A 121 3.58 5.60 -3.28
C LEU A 121 2.09 5.84 -3.07
N ILE A 122 1.62 5.62 -1.84
CA ILE A 122 0.30 6.05 -1.37
C ILE A 122 0.49 6.98 -0.17
N GLU A 123 -0.16 8.13 -0.18
CA GLU A 123 -0.15 9.09 0.92
C GLU A 123 -1.56 9.31 1.50
N PHE A 124 -1.68 9.21 2.81
CA PHE A 124 -2.86 9.55 3.59
C PHE A 124 -2.57 10.81 4.40
N SER A 125 -3.26 11.92 4.10
CA SER A 125 -3.02 13.20 4.77
C SER A 125 -4.27 13.74 5.48
N LYS A 126 -4.14 14.12 6.76
CA LYS A 126 -5.20 14.74 7.58
C LYS A 126 -4.62 15.68 8.63
N LYS A 127 -5.05 16.96 8.61
CA LYS A 127 -4.69 17.98 9.61
C LYS A 127 -3.18 18.06 9.91
N GLY A 128 -2.33 18.02 8.87
CA GLY A 128 -0.87 18.08 9.01
C GLY A 128 -0.18 16.76 9.39
N ARG A 129 -0.94 15.67 9.60
CA ARG A 129 -0.39 14.32 9.69
C ARG A 129 -0.41 13.67 8.31
N THR A 130 0.71 13.08 7.92
CA THR A 130 0.84 12.33 6.67
C THR A 130 1.39 10.96 6.99
N VAL A 131 0.70 9.92 6.51
CA VAL A 131 1.20 8.54 6.47
C VAL A 131 1.54 8.24 5.02
N ARG A 132 2.76 7.79 4.76
CA ARG A 132 3.22 7.36 3.43
C ARG A 132 3.40 5.87 3.42
N VAL A 133 3.01 5.25 2.31
CA VAL A 133 3.14 3.83 2.08
C VAL A 133 3.90 3.66 0.78
N LEU A 134 5.13 3.20 0.91
CA LEU A 134 5.97 2.79 -0.20
C LEU A 134 5.76 1.29 -0.38
N SER A 135 5.20 0.87 -1.50
CA SER A 135 4.93 -0.55 -1.76
C SER A 135 5.03 -0.82 -3.26
N TYR A 136 4.48 -1.94 -3.68
CA TYR A 136 4.43 -2.34 -5.07
C TYR A 136 2.99 -2.63 -5.50
N SER A 137 2.73 -2.48 -6.79
CA SER A 137 1.41 -2.70 -7.38
C SER A 137 0.90 -4.11 -7.11
N GLY A 138 -0.34 -4.23 -6.63
CA GLY A 138 -1.01 -5.50 -6.34
C GLY A 138 -0.79 -6.06 -4.93
N ARG A 139 -0.09 -5.30 -4.07
CA ARG A 139 0.19 -5.72 -2.70
C ARG A 139 -0.81 -5.15 -1.72
N ASP A 140 -1.34 -6.01 -0.86
CA ASP A 140 -2.21 -5.63 0.24
C ASP A 140 -1.35 -5.21 1.43
N VAL A 141 -1.56 -4.00 1.92
CA VAL A 141 -0.79 -3.41 3.02
C VAL A 141 -1.76 -3.01 4.12
N THR A 142 -1.53 -3.50 5.33
CA THR A 142 -2.37 -3.14 6.49
C THR A 142 -1.69 -2.06 7.32
N LEU A 143 -2.37 -0.94 7.45
CA LEU A 143 -1.89 0.26 8.17
C LEU A 143 -2.68 0.43 9.46
N SER A 144 -2.01 0.94 10.50
CA SER A 144 -2.66 1.43 11.71
C SER A 144 -2.68 2.95 11.71
N ILE A 145 -3.85 3.56 11.49
CA ILE A 145 -4.03 5.01 11.38
C ILE A 145 -5.06 5.46 12.41
N ASP A 146 -4.67 6.34 13.33
CA ASP A 146 -5.52 6.84 14.43
C ASP A 146 -6.22 5.70 15.22
N GLY A 147 -5.57 4.54 15.35
CA GLY A 147 -6.10 3.35 16.05
C GLY A 147 -7.03 2.47 15.22
N ALA A 148 -7.38 2.87 14.00
CA ALA A 148 -8.08 2.04 13.03
C ALA A 148 -7.09 1.23 12.19
N ARG A 149 -7.40 -0.04 11.94
CA ARG A 149 -6.67 -0.85 10.95
C ARG A 149 -7.35 -0.72 9.60
N VAL A 150 -6.58 -0.38 8.58
CA VAL A 150 -7.04 -0.26 7.21
C VAL A 150 -6.12 -1.06 6.29
N SER A 151 -6.69 -1.97 5.51
CA SER A 151 -5.96 -2.73 4.49
C SER A 151 -6.21 -2.06 3.15
N VAL A 152 -5.12 -1.77 2.42
CA VAL A 152 -5.16 -1.08 1.14
C VAL A 152 -4.27 -1.75 0.12
N GLU A 153 -4.73 -1.75 -1.12
CA GLU A 153 -4.00 -2.25 -2.27
C GLU A 153 -3.87 -1.14 -3.32
N GLY A 154 -2.63 -0.83 -3.70
CA GLY A 154 -2.34 0.07 -4.82
C GLY A 154 -2.23 -0.72 -6.12
N LEU A 155 -2.86 -0.24 -7.19
CA LEU A 155 -2.81 -0.85 -8.52
C LEU A 155 -2.37 0.19 -9.54
N ILE A 156 -1.26 -0.09 -10.24
CA ILE A 156 -0.87 0.68 -11.42
C ILE A 156 -1.64 0.17 -12.63
N THR A 157 -2.33 1.10 -13.29
CA THR A 157 -3.11 0.87 -14.51
C THR A 157 -2.22 0.91 -15.76
N ALA A 158 -2.73 0.44 -16.89
CA ALA A 158 -1.96 0.37 -18.14
C ALA A 158 -1.53 1.75 -18.68
N ASP A 159 -2.27 2.80 -18.34
CA ASP A 159 -2.00 4.21 -18.63
C ASP A 159 -1.16 4.90 -17.54
N GLY A 160 -0.70 4.16 -16.53
CA GLY A 160 0.24 4.64 -15.51
C GLY A 160 -0.40 5.37 -14.33
N HIS A 161 -1.74 5.43 -14.26
CA HIS A 161 -2.44 5.94 -13.09
C HIS A 161 -2.45 4.91 -11.95
N VAL A 162 -2.51 5.40 -10.70
CA VAL A 162 -2.65 4.53 -9.54
C VAL A 162 -4.09 4.56 -9.05
N ILE A 163 -4.65 3.38 -8.80
CA ILE A 163 -5.91 3.17 -8.08
C ILE A 163 -5.56 2.66 -6.70
N VAL A 164 -6.26 3.15 -5.66
CA VAL A 164 -6.11 2.62 -4.29
C VAL A 164 -7.44 2.03 -3.87
N ALA A 165 -7.45 0.73 -3.63
CA ALA A 165 -8.60 -0.01 -3.15
C ALA A 165 -8.43 -0.31 -1.66
N GLY A 166 -9.38 0.17 -0.84
CA GLY A 166 -9.56 -0.30 0.53
C GLY A 166 -10.72 -1.29 0.61
N SER A 167 -10.97 -1.82 1.80
CA SER A 167 -12.10 -2.72 2.05
C SER A 167 -13.47 -2.06 1.84
N ASP A 168 -13.57 -0.77 2.12
CA ASP A 168 -14.81 0.01 2.11
C ASP A 168 -14.75 1.28 1.22
N PHE A 169 -13.61 1.53 0.56
CA PHE A 169 -13.44 2.67 -0.33
C PHE A 169 -12.65 2.31 -1.59
N LEU A 170 -12.88 3.09 -2.64
CA LEU A 170 -12.08 3.06 -3.86
C LEU A 170 -11.69 4.50 -4.19
N TRP A 171 -10.39 4.75 -4.22
CA TRP A 171 -9.82 6.03 -4.64
C TRP A 171 -9.24 5.93 -6.04
N THR A 172 -9.54 6.93 -6.86
CA THR A 172 -8.90 7.14 -8.16
C THR A 172 -8.50 8.62 -8.28
N PRO A 173 -7.57 8.98 -9.18
CA PRO A 173 -7.19 10.38 -9.38
C PRO A 173 -8.38 11.28 -9.74
N ASP A 174 -9.32 10.76 -10.53
CA ASP A 174 -10.52 11.47 -10.97
C ASP A 174 -11.62 11.52 -9.91
N ARG A 175 -11.62 10.55 -8.99
CA ARG A 175 -12.56 10.45 -7.88
C ARG A 175 -11.77 10.47 -6.58
N GLN A 176 -11.49 11.69 -6.11
CA GLN A 176 -10.79 12.00 -4.85
C GLN A 176 -11.63 11.61 -3.62
N ALA A 177 -11.94 10.33 -3.49
CA ALA A 177 -12.58 9.77 -2.32
C ALA A 177 -11.76 10.11 -1.08
N ARG A 178 -12.45 10.42 0.01
CA ARG A 178 -11.84 10.58 1.32
C ARG A 178 -12.19 9.36 2.15
N TRP A 179 -11.23 8.82 2.86
CA TRP A 179 -11.46 7.78 3.86
C TRP A 179 -11.32 8.42 5.24
N GLU A 180 -12.36 8.41 6.08
CA GLU A 180 -12.31 8.95 7.46
C GLU A 180 -11.74 10.39 7.57
N GLY A 181 -12.00 11.22 6.55
CA GLY A 181 -11.51 12.58 6.44
C GLY A 181 -10.04 12.73 6.00
N TYR A 182 -9.34 11.63 5.71
CA TYR A 182 -8.05 11.62 5.04
C TYR A 182 -8.19 11.95 3.56
N GLN A 183 -7.28 12.80 3.07
CA GLN A 183 -7.04 12.96 1.65
C GLN A 183 -6.06 11.89 1.22
N ILE A 184 -6.44 11.12 0.21
CA ILE A 184 -5.60 10.08 -0.38
C ILE A 184 -4.95 10.66 -1.64
N ARG A 185 -3.67 10.37 -1.82
CA ARG A 185 -2.92 10.60 -3.06
C ARG A 185 -2.12 9.34 -3.36
N ALA A 186 -1.96 8.99 -4.63
CA ALA A 186 -1.07 7.91 -5.01
C ALA A 186 -0.48 8.13 -6.40
N CYS A 187 0.71 7.59 -6.61
CA CYS A 187 1.44 7.67 -7.87
C CYS A 187 2.41 6.49 -8.03
N ALA A 188 2.70 6.14 -9.29
CA ALA A 188 3.78 5.21 -9.59
C ALA A 188 5.13 5.90 -9.30
N LEU A 189 6.11 5.12 -8.85
CA LEU A 189 7.46 5.60 -8.53
C LEU A 189 8.46 5.29 -9.62
#